data_AF-A0A956WI09-F1
#
_entry.id   AF-A0A956WI09-F1
#
_cell.length_a   1.000
_cell.length_b   1.000
_cell.length_c   1.000
_cell.angle_alpha   90.00
_cell.angle_beta   90.00
_cell.angle_gamma   90.00
#
_symmetry.space_group_name_H-M   'P 1'
#
loop_
_entity.id
_entity.type
_entity.pdbx_description
1 polymer ?
#
loop_
_entity_poly.entity_id
_entity_poly.type
_entity_poly.pdbx_seq_one_letter_code
_entity_poly.pdbx_strand_id
1 'polypeptide(L)' 'NTYTTGLSHVGMYIGNDQFIHAENENTGVRISSLTSNYYSTRYLGARRLT' A
#
# COMPACT_ATOMS: atom_id res chain seq x y z
N ASN A 1 -4.29 -5.13 -3.75
CA ASN A 1 -5.19 -6.20 -3.33
C ASN A 1 -4.60 -6.75 -2.05
N THR A 2 -5.22 -6.49 -0.90
CA THR A 2 -5.01 -7.30 0.31
C THR A 2 -5.91 -8.53 0.20
N TYR A 3 -5.52 -9.49 -0.65
CA TYR A 3 -6.39 -10.56 -1.16
C TYR A 3 -6.48 -11.78 -0.24
N THR A 4 -5.73 -11.80 0.86
CA THR A 4 -5.79 -12.87 1.86
C THR A 4 -5.52 -12.33 3.26
N THR A 5 -5.96 -13.07 4.28
CA THR A 5 -5.71 -12.75 5.70
C THR A 5 -4.21 -12.72 5.96
N GLY A 6 -3.73 -11.62 6.56
CA GLY A 6 -2.32 -11.37 6.80
C GLY A 6 -1.67 -10.44 5.77
N LEU A 7 -0.35 -10.37 5.80
CA LEU A 7 0.45 -9.52 4.91
C LEU A 7 0.34 -10.03 3.47
N SER A 8 -0.53 -9.41 2.67
CA SER A 8 -0.81 -9.80 1.29
C SER A 8 -0.53 -8.70 0.26
N HIS A 9 -0.15 -7.50 0.71
CA HIS A 9 0.13 -6.35 -0.15
C HIS A 9 1.32 -5.55 0.38
N VAL A 10 2.11 -4.99 -0.52
CA VAL A 10 3.23 -4.10 -0.19
C VAL A 10 3.31 -2.93 -1.17
N GLY A 11 3.89 -1.83 -0.73
CA GLY A 11 4.27 -0.72 -1.59
C GLY A 11 5.40 0.08 -0.97
N MET A 12 5.93 1.04 -1.72
CA MET A 12 7.04 1.88 -1.28
C MET A 12 6.52 3.26 -0.92
N TYR A 13 6.79 3.72 0.29
CA TYR A 13 6.48 5.08 0.72
C TYR A 13 7.33 6.08 -0.07
N ILE A 14 6.69 7.14 -0.57
CA ILE A 14 7.33 8.16 -1.42
C ILE A 14 7.26 9.57 -0.85
N GLY A 15 6.69 9.74 0.35
CA GLY A 15 6.49 11.06 0.99
C GLY A 15 5.05 11.52 0.96
N ASN A 16 4.72 12.57 1.73
CA ASN A 16 3.39 13.20 1.79
C ASN A 16 2.22 12.23 2.01
N ASP A 17 2.39 11.22 2.88
CA ASP A 17 1.42 10.15 3.11
C ASP A 17 1.08 9.33 1.84
N GLN A 18 1.91 9.39 0.80
CA GLN A 18 1.73 8.66 -0.44
C GLN A 18 2.69 7.48 -0.55
N PHE A 19 2.22 6.46 -1.26
CA PHE A 19 3.01 5.29 -1.58
C PHE A 19 2.72 4.80 -3.01
N ILE A 20 3.74 4.25 -3.67
CA ILE A 20 3.62 3.62 -4.99
C ILE A 20 3.50 2.10 -4.81
N HIS A 21 2.55 1.49 -5.54
CA HIS A 21 2.30 0.06 -5.46
C HIS A 21 1.56 -0.45 -6.71
N ALA A 22 1.56 -1.78 -6.92
CA ALA A 22 0.70 -2.43 -7.90
C ALA A 22 -0.67 -2.70 -7.25
N GLU A 23 -1.70 -1.92 -7.57
CA GLU A 23 -2.99 -1.95 -6.86
C GLU A 23 -3.73 -3.27 -7.05
N ASN A 24 -3.95 -3.68 -8.29
CA ASN A 24 -4.55 -4.95 -8.67
C ASN A 24 -4.33 -5.17 -10.18
N GLU A 25 -4.74 -6.33 -10.68
CA GLU A 25 -4.65 -6.75 -12.08
C GLU A 25 -5.37 -5.82 -13.08
N ASN A 26 -6.38 -5.06 -12.65
CA ASN A 26 -7.15 -4.16 -13.51
C ASN A 26 -6.59 -2.72 -13.51
N THR A 27 -6.06 -2.25 -12.39
CA THR A 27 -5.58 -0.87 -12.23
C THR A 27 -4.07 -0.73 -12.49
N GLY A 28 -3.27 -1.77 -12.22
CA GLY A 28 -1.82 -1.73 -12.40
C GLY A 28 -1.09 -0.87 -11.35
N VAL A 29 0.03 -0.25 -11.75
CA VAL A 29 0.89 0.55 -10.87
C VAL A 29 0.28 1.94 -10.64
N ARG A 30 0.13 2.32 -9.37
CA ARG A 30 -0.49 3.59 -8.99
C ARG A 30 0.14 4.18 -7.73
N ILE A 31 0.01 5.50 -7.59
CA ILE A 31 0.24 6.23 -6.35
C ILE A 31 -1.08 6.40 -5.60
N SER A 32 -1.10 5.97 -4.35
CA SER A 32 -2.26 6.07 -3.46
C SER A 32 -1.89 6.77 -2.16
N SER A 33 -2.89 7.29 -1.45
CA SER A 33 -2.72 7.84 -0.10
C SER A 33 -2.85 6.74 0.96
N LEU A 34 -1.88 6.66 1.87
CA LEU A 34 -1.92 5.81 3.06
C LEU A 34 -3.03 6.22 4.03
N THR A 35 -3.46 7.49 4.01
CA THR A 35 -4.53 8.01 4.88
C THR A 35 -5.94 7.79 4.31
N SER A 36 -6.06 7.27 3.08
CA SER A 36 -7.37 6.89 2.54
C SER A 36 -8.02 5.81 3.38
N ASN A 37 -9.36 5.82 3.50
CA ASN A 37 -10.12 4.88 4.33
C ASN A 37 -9.78 3.40 4.04
N TYR A 38 -9.50 3.08 2.77
CA TYR A 38 -9.12 1.72 2.38
C TYR A 38 -7.75 1.32 2.93
N TYR A 39 -6.71 2.15 2.73
CA TYR A 39 -5.34 1.80 3.14
C TYR A 39 -5.07 2.06 4.63
N SER A 40 -5.71 3.06 5.24
CA SER A 40 -5.51 3.37 6.67
C SER A 40 -5.97 2.23 7.58
N THR A 41 -7.08 1.58 7.25
CA THR A 41 -7.61 0.41 7.97
C THR A 41 -6.85 -0.89 7.70
N ARG A 42 -5.96 -0.90 6.69
CA ARG A 42 -5.17 -2.07 6.25
C ARG A 42 -3.68 -1.92 6.47
N TYR A 43 -3.24 -0.77 6.98
CA TYR A 43 -1.85 -0.51 7.24
C TYR A 43 -1.38 -1.32 8.46
N LEU A 44 -0.44 -2.24 8.22
CA LEU A 44 0.11 -3.11 9.27
C LEU A 44 1.47 -2.63 9.79
N GLY A 45 2.21 -1.86 8.99
CA GLY A 45 3.52 -1.33 9.37
C GLY A 45 4.38 -1.00 8.16
N ALA A 46 5.58 -0.50 8.44
CA ALA A 46 6.61 -0.22 7.44
C ALA A 46 7.96 -0.71 7.91
N ARG A 47 8.83 -1.04 6.94
CA ARG A 47 10.23 -1.41 7.18
C ARG A 47 11.13 -0.58 6.28
N ARG A 48 12.23 -0.08 6.85
CA ARG A 48 13.34 0.52 6.09
C ARG A 48 14.39 -0.56 5.83
N LEU A 49 14.83 -0.67 4.58
CA LEU A 49 16.00 -1.47 4.23
C LEU A 49 17.22 -0.56 4.40
N THR A 50 18.18 -1.02 5.21
CA THR A 50 19.47 -0.36 5.48
C THR A 50 20.58 -1.33 5.17
#